data_AF-A0A7W8G940-F1
#
_entry.id   AF-A0A7W8G940-F1
#
_cell.length_a   1.000
_cell.length_b   1.000
_cell.length_c   1.000
_cell.angle_alpha   90.00
_cell.angle_beta   90.00
_cell.angle_gamma   90.00
#
_symmetry.space_group_name_H-M   'P 1'
#
loop_
_entity.id
_entity.type
_entity.pdbx_description
1 polymer ?
#
loop_
_entity_poly.entity_id
_entity_poly.type
_entity_poly.pdbx_seq_one_letter_code
_entity_poly.pdbx_strand_id
1 'polypeptide(L)'
;MGIATSQQLTKYYDQYRDTEITFTKDIIRALGLDPRQVYVKCNGGQWPCIINSTSFQHAKIIVGTKGGAFQALAAKNNPTANLRFCFNEQEGDGIITFLVSSRVAEIRPYMNSKDLVIVTLQFAARPPDDLIEICGRLLEANANAVRRREERIPITEDSKRKLNLAKEECNVIVQSVPRHCVVRDISFSGARVILIGLSQYLAGKEAILRLEFNEPSEIISIRGTIVAADLIQGRKDICIASLKFDESSLPLSFKMHLNTYLTAVRKVQLSASEQIAQQKAAQEAQSAQAVQAQPAPSAQSVARAAVSALAQQTGLVPPAQAQAQNAAQSAPQAAPAQAQPAAPAQPAASSEQAASPAPASAEAAAAPQA
;
A
#
# COMPACT_ATOMS: atom_id res chain seq x y z
N MET A 1 -5.49 8.82 10.05
CA MET A 1 -4.07 9.22 10.31
C MET A 1 -3.52 8.67 11.63
N GLY A 2 -2.53 7.77 11.56
CA GLY A 2 -1.69 7.42 12.72
C GLY A 2 -0.56 8.44 12.84
N ILE A 3 -0.42 9.07 14.01
CA ILE A 3 0.61 10.08 14.32
C ILE A 3 1.98 9.52 13.90
N ALA A 4 2.60 10.10 12.86
CA ALA A 4 4.00 9.81 12.59
C ALA A 4 4.80 10.15 13.85
N THR A 5 5.58 9.20 14.35
CA THR A 5 6.33 9.45 15.57
C THR A 5 7.34 10.56 15.32
N SER A 6 7.62 11.40 16.31
CA SER A 6 8.62 12.49 16.16
C SER A 6 9.99 11.99 15.68
N GLN A 7 10.30 10.71 15.96
CA GLN A 7 11.47 10.00 15.44
C GLN A 7 11.42 9.79 13.92
N GLN A 8 10.28 9.39 13.36
CA GLN A 8 10.09 9.24 11.92
C GLN A 8 10.18 10.57 11.18
N LEU A 9 9.58 11.63 11.73
CA LEU A 9 9.65 12.98 11.17
C LEU A 9 11.09 13.51 11.13
N THR A 10 11.86 13.29 12.20
CA THR A 10 13.27 13.67 12.26
C THR A 10 14.09 12.88 11.23
N LYS A 11 13.84 11.57 11.09
CA LYS A 11 14.48 10.74 10.05
C LYS A 11 14.17 11.26 8.63
N TYR A 12 12.91 11.59 8.33
CA TYR A 12 12.54 12.13 7.02
C TYR A 12 13.23 13.46 6.76
N TYR A 13 13.25 14.35 7.75
CA TYR A 13 13.93 15.64 7.63
C TYR A 13 15.43 15.46 7.37
N ASP A 14 16.13 14.67 8.20
CA ASP A 14 17.58 14.51 8.10
C ASP A 14 18.00 13.79 6.81
N GLN A 15 17.23 12.79 6.37
CA GLN A 15 17.56 12.02 5.19
C GLN A 15 17.30 12.78 3.88
N TYR A 16 16.27 13.64 3.86
CA TYR A 16 15.77 14.25 2.63
C TYR A 16 15.81 15.79 2.60
N ARG A 17 16.44 16.43 3.60
CA ARG A 17 16.54 17.90 3.75
C ARG A 17 16.96 18.67 2.51
N ASP A 18 17.86 18.10 1.71
CA ASP A 18 18.45 18.74 0.53
C ASP A 18 17.85 18.19 -0.78
N THR A 19 16.91 17.24 -0.69
CA THR A 19 16.27 16.65 -1.88
C THR A 19 15.14 17.57 -2.34
N GLU A 20 15.19 17.96 -3.61
CA GLU A 20 14.19 18.85 -4.23
C GLU A 20 13.12 18.04 -4.96
N ILE A 21 11.86 18.27 -4.62
CA ILE A 21 10.67 17.70 -5.27
C ILE A 21 10.14 18.74 -6.26
N THR A 22 10.06 18.38 -7.54
CA THR A 22 9.44 19.23 -8.58
C THR A 22 7.96 18.90 -8.72
N PHE A 23 7.07 19.88 -8.55
CA PHE A 23 5.63 19.66 -8.62
C PHE A 23 5.13 19.54 -10.06
N THR A 24 5.08 18.30 -10.54
CA THR A 24 4.37 17.97 -11.78
C THR A 24 2.88 17.74 -11.51
N LYS A 25 2.05 17.69 -12.57
CA LYS A 25 0.61 17.40 -12.44
C LYS A 25 0.32 16.09 -11.71
N ASP A 26 1.22 15.12 -11.80
CA ASP A 26 1.06 13.82 -11.13
C ASP A 26 1.37 13.93 -9.64
N ILE A 27 2.39 14.70 -9.27
CA ILE A 27 2.76 14.92 -7.88
C ILE A 27 1.72 15.78 -7.15
N ILE A 28 1.20 16.83 -7.81
CA ILE A 28 0.12 17.66 -7.26
C ILE A 28 -1.10 16.82 -6.91
N ARG A 29 -1.49 15.91 -7.82
CA ARG A 29 -2.61 14.98 -7.59
C ARG A 29 -2.31 13.95 -6.50
N ALA A 30 -1.13 13.34 -6.55
CA ALA A 30 -0.73 12.32 -5.57
C ALA A 30 -0.62 12.87 -4.13
N LEU A 31 -0.18 14.13 -3.98
CA LEU A 31 -0.10 14.80 -2.68
C LEU A 31 -1.42 15.46 -2.25
N GLY A 32 -2.40 15.59 -3.16
CA GLY A 32 -3.61 16.36 -2.90
C GLY A 32 -3.37 17.86 -2.74
N LEU A 33 -2.29 18.43 -3.29
CA LEU A 33 -2.02 19.86 -3.20
C LEU A 33 -3.08 20.64 -4.01
N ASP A 34 -3.74 21.63 -3.41
CA ASP A 34 -4.60 22.57 -4.14
C ASP A 34 -3.78 23.77 -4.64
N PRO A 35 -3.42 23.83 -5.94
CA PRO A 35 -2.58 24.90 -6.47
C PRO A 35 -3.29 26.27 -6.45
N ARG A 36 -4.62 26.32 -6.33
CA ARG A 36 -5.38 27.58 -6.30
C ARG A 36 -5.31 28.26 -4.94
N GLN A 37 -5.03 27.51 -3.89
CA GLN A 37 -4.95 28.00 -2.51
C GLN A 37 -3.51 28.19 -2.02
N VAL A 38 -2.55 28.18 -2.94
CA VAL A 38 -1.15 28.50 -2.64
C VAL A 38 -0.93 29.99 -2.77
N TYR A 39 -0.44 30.60 -1.69
CA TYR A 39 -0.20 32.03 -1.63
C TYR A 39 1.14 32.35 -0.98
N VAL A 40 1.75 33.44 -1.45
CA VAL A 40 2.89 34.07 -0.79
C VAL A 40 2.41 35.33 -0.07
N LYS A 41 2.70 35.43 1.23
CA LYS A 41 2.43 36.62 2.05
C LYS A 41 3.73 37.37 2.29
N CYS A 42 3.77 38.65 1.95
CA CYS A 42 4.93 39.51 2.15
C CYS A 42 4.48 40.96 2.40
N ASN A 43 5.12 41.68 3.32
CA ASN A 43 4.86 43.10 3.62
C ASN A 43 3.36 43.46 3.77
N GLY A 44 2.58 42.58 4.41
CA GLY A 44 1.13 42.78 4.65
C GLY A 44 0.22 42.41 3.47
N GLY A 45 0.76 42.13 2.28
CA GLY A 45 -0.01 41.64 1.13
C GLY A 45 0.01 40.11 1.01
N GLN A 46 -1.00 39.56 0.32
CA GLN A 46 -1.10 38.15 -0.06
C GLN A 46 -1.31 38.05 -1.56
N TRP A 47 -0.47 37.26 -2.25
CA TRP A 47 -0.57 37.06 -3.70
C TRP A 47 -0.57 35.56 -4.04
N PRO A 48 -1.36 35.14 -5.05
CA PRO A 48 -1.31 33.77 -5.54
C PRO A 48 0.04 33.49 -6.19
N CYS A 49 0.57 32.29 -5.97
CA CYS A 49 1.83 31.85 -6.58
C CYS A 49 1.78 30.37 -6.96
N ILE A 50 2.57 29.99 -7.96
CA ILE A 50 2.67 28.58 -8.40
C ILE A 50 3.94 28.00 -7.80
N ILE A 51 3.84 26.89 -7.06
CA ILE A 51 5.05 26.19 -6.59
C ILE A 51 5.61 25.38 -7.76
N ASN A 52 6.87 25.64 -8.12
CA ASN A 52 7.60 24.85 -9.09
C ASN A 52 8.24 23.64 -8.41
N SER A 53 8.96 23.88 -7.32
CA SER A 53 9.63 22.83 -6.55
C SER A 53 9.76 23.20 -5.09
N THR A 54 9.86 22.18 -4.23
CA THR A 54 10.13 22.37 -2.80
C THR A 54 11.11 21.32 -2.29
N SER A 55 11.89 21.72 -1.31
CA SER A 55 12.67 20.86 -0.43
C SER A 55 12.27 21.17 1.02
N PHE A 56 12.96 20.62 2.01
CA PHE A 56 12.75 20.99 3.42
C PHE A 56 13.55 22.22 3.85
N GLN A 57 14.42 22.76 2.98
CA GLN A 57 15.17 24.00 3.24
C GLN A 57 14.78 25.16 2.35
N HIS A 58 14.22 24.91 1.17
CA HIS A 58 13.86 25.96 0.23
C HIS A 58 12.68 25.56 -0.64
N ALA A 59 11.98 26.54 -1.19
CA ALA A 59 10.95 26.36 -2.21
C ALA A 59 11.20 27.33 -3.36
N LYS A 60 10.97 26.88 -4.59
CA LYS A 60 10.98 27.73 -5.78
C LYS A 60 9.54 27.98 -6.20
N ILE A 61 9.14 29.23 -6.19
CA ILE A 61 7.81 29.68 -6.62
C ILE A 61 7.93 30.48 -7.91
N ILE A 62 6.88 30.44 -8.73
CA ILE A 62 6.77 31.24 -9.94
C ILE A 62 5.75 32.35 -9.68
N VAL A 63 6.15 33.58 -9.98
CA VAL A 63 5.34 34.80 -9.86
C VAL A 63 5.45 35.63 -11.14
N GLY A 64 4.41 36.42 -11.42
CA GLY A 64 4.41 37.35 -12.55
C GLY A 64 5.22 38.61 -12.23
N THR A 65 6.07 39.06 -13.16
CA THR A 65 6.92 40.26 -13.00
C THR A 65 6.13 41.55 -12.91
N LYS A 66 4.97 41.60 -13.58
CA LYS A 66 4.05 42.74 -13.56
C LYS A 66 3.17 42.79 -12.29
N GLY A 67 3.21 41.75 -11.45
CA GLY A 67 2.39 41.65 -10.25
C GLY A 67 3.02 42.33 -9.03
N GLY A 68 2.16 42.77 -8.10
CA GLY A 68 2.61 43.32 -6.80
C GLY A 68 3.46 42.34 -5.97
N ALA A 69 3.31 41.03 -6.21
CA ALA A 69 4.13 39.99 -5.57
C ALA A 69 5.63 40.17 -5.86
N PHE A 70 6.00 40.44 -7.12
CA PHE A 70 7.40 40.63 -7.50
C PHE A 70 7.98 41.89 -6.85
N GLN A 71 7.24 42.99 -6.84
CA GLN A 71 7.69 44.24 -6.21
C GLN A 71 7.87 44.08 -4.69
N ALA A 72 6.96 43.35 -4.04
CA ALA A 72 7.06 43.06 -2.62
C ALA A 72 8.27 42.18 -2.32
N LEU A 73 8.52 41.13 -3.12
CA LEU A 73 9.64 40.19 -2.92
C LEU A 73 11.01 40.77 -3.33
N ALA A 74 11.06 41.66 -4.32
CA ALA A 74 12.27 42.31 -4.81
C ALA A 74 12.66 43.57 -3.99
N ALA A 75 11.97 43.85 -2.89
CA ALA A 75 12.28 44.97 -2.02
C ALA A 75 13.72 44.84 -1.44
N LYS A 76 14.43 45.97 -1.35
CA LYS A 76 15.87 46.07 -1.00
C LYS A 76 16.30 45.39 0.31
N ASN A 77 15.37 45.03 1.20
CA ASN A 77 15.67 44.53 2.54
C ASN A 77 15.52 43.01 2.70
N ASN A 78 15.45 42.26 1.61
CA ASN A 78 15.25 40.80 1.63
C ASN A 78 14.07 40.39 2.56
N PRO A 79 12.84 40.74 2.19
CA PRO A 79 11.71 40.69 3.11
C PRO A 79 11.37 39.24 3.49
N THR A 80 10.94 39.07 4.73
CA THR A 80 10.38 37.79 5.20
C THR A 80 9.09 37.51 4.44
N ALA A 81 9.04 36.37 3.77
CA ALA A 81 7.89 35.89 3.02
C ALA A 81 7.32 34.64 3.71
N ASN A 82 6.01 34.56 3.88
CA ASN A 82 5.35 33.35 4.38
C ASN A 82 4.71 32.63 3.19
N LEU A 83 5.15 31.40 2.93
CA LEU A 83 4.57 30.56 1.90
C LEU A 83 3.46 29.70 2.50
N ARG A 84 2.23 29.88 2.01
CA ARG A 84 1.09 29.07 2.40
C ARG A 84 0.97 27.87 1.46
N PHE A 85 1.06 26.67 2.03
CA PHE A 85 0.69 25.45 1.34
C PHE A 85 -0.73 25.03 1.73
N CYS A 86 -1.40 24.34 0.81
CA CYS A 86 -2.77 23.87 0.98
C CYS A 86 -2.87 22.47 0.41
N PHE A 87 -3.11 21.49 1.27
CA PHE A 87 -3.27 20.08 0.91
C PHE A 87 -4.68 19.62 1.29
N ASN A 88 -5.28 18.84 0.42
CA ASN A 88 -6.53 18.15 0.69
C ASN A 88 -6.19 16.84 1.41
N GLU A 89 -6.85 16.61 2.54
CA GLU A 89 -6.70 15.37 3.29
C GLU A 89 -7.32 14.21 2.48
N GLN A 90 -6.62 13.08 2.38
CA GLN A 90 -7.09 11.92 1.60
C GLN A 90 -8.10 11.06 2.36
N GLU A 91 -8.14 11.18 3.69
CA GLU A 91 -8.92 10.31 4.60
C GLU A 91 -10.11 11.05 5.25
N GLY A 92 -10.33 12.34 4.90
CA GLY A 92 -11.44 13.18 5.38
C GLY A 92 -11.62 14.43 4.50
N ASP A 93 -12.77 15.12 4.60
CA ASP A 93 -13.06 16.36 3.84
C ASP A 93 -12.34 17.60 4.42
N GLY A 94 -11.14 17.38 4.97
CA GLY A 94 -10.32 18.38 5.64
C GLY A 94 -9.32 19.03 4.68
N ILE A 95 -9.12 20.33 4.81
CA ILE A 95 -8.05 21.06 4.13
C ILE A 95 -6.96 21.37 5.15
N ILE A 96 -5.76 20.85 4.92
CA ILE A 96 -4.58 21.13 5.72
C ILE A 96 -3.88 22.34 5.09
N THR A 97 -3.92 23.45 5.81
CA THR A 97 -3.17 24.67 5.47
C THR A 97 -2.07 24.89 6.48
N PHE A 98 -0.86 25.18 6.01
CA PHE A 98 0.20 25.70 6.87
C PHE A 98 1.01 26.79 6.19
N LEU A 99 1.56 27.69 7.01
CA LEU A 99 2.38 28.81 6.57
C LEU A 99 3.82 28.56 6.99
N VAL A 100 4.73 28.61 6.01
CA VAL A 100 6.17 28.42 6.22
C VAL A 100 6.88 29.75 6.07
N SER A 101 7.52 30.21 7.15
CA SER A 101 8.32 31.44 7.16
C SER A 101 9.60 31.24 6.35
N SER A 102 9.81 32.11 5.38
CA SER A 102 10.90 32.04 4.42
C SER A 102 11.50 33.42 4.13
N ARG A 103 12.71 33.44 3.59
CA ARG A 103 13.41 34.64 3.10
C ARG A 103 13.72 34.47 1.63
N VAL A 104 13.79 35.58 0.88
CA VAL A 104 14.14 35.51 -0.54
C VAL A 104 15.64 35.24 -0.66
N ALA A 105 16.01 34.13 -1.28
CA ALA A 105 17.41 33.81 -1.55
C ALA A 105 17.82 34.33 -2.92
N GLU A 106 16.99 34.07 -3.94
CA GLU A 106 17.34 34.36 -5.32
C GLU A 106 16.10 34.63 -6.17
N ILE A 107 16.25 35.48 -7.18
CA ILE A 107 15.22 35.82 -8.15
C ILE A 107 15.82 35.62 -9.55
N ARG A 108 15.25 34.72 -10.35
CA ARG A 108 15.69 34.45 -11.74
C ARG A 108 14.52 34.47 -12.72
N PRO A 109 14.72 34.90 -13.98
CA PRO A 109 13.68 34.80 -15.00
C PRO A 109 13.31 33.34 -15.28
N TYR A 110 12.02 33.04 -15.40
CA TYR A 110 11.54 31.69 -15.73
C TYR A 110 11.61 31.47 -17.25
N MET A 111 12.36 30.44 -17.69
CA MET A 111 12.45 30.06 -19.11
C MET A 111 12.84 31.23 -20.05
N ASN A 112 13.67 32.17 -19.56
CA ASN A 112 14.03 33.42 -20.26
C ASN A 112 12.83 34.31 -20.67
N SER A 113 11.66 34.10 -20.06
CA SER A 113 10.51 34.99 -20.23
C SER A 113 10.69 36.26 -19.40
N LYS A 114 10.20 37.39 -19.93
CA LYS A 114 10.16 38.68 -19.23
C LYS A 114 8.94 38.82 -18.30
N ASP A 115 7.95 37.95 -18.46
CA ASP A 115 6.67 38.05 -17.73
C ASP A 115 6.64 37.18 -16.46
N LEU A 116 7.47 36.15 -16.36
CA LEU A 116 7.50 35.20 -15.26
C LEU A 116 8.89 35.10 -14.64
N VAL A 117 8.92 35.03 -13.31
CA VAL A 117 10.14 34.93 -12.53
C VAL A 117 10.01 33.78 -11.53
N ILE A 118 11.08 33.00 -11.41
CA ILE A 118 11.28 32.07 -10.30
C ILE A 118 11.88 32.84 -9.13
N VAL A 119 11.23 32.76 -7.99
CA VAL A 119 11.77 33.20 -6.71
C VAL A 119 12.12 31.97 -5.89
N THR A 120 13.39 31.85 -5.52
CA THR A 120 13.87 30.85 -4.56
C THR A 120 13.71 31.42 -3.16
N LEU A 121 12.82 30.81 -2.39
CA LEU A 121 12.57 31.10 -0.99
C LEU A 121 13.33 30.11 -0.12
N GLN A 122 14.19 30.59 0.78
CA GLN A 122 14.84 29.75 1.77
C GLN A 122 14.05 29.78 3.07
N PHE A 123 13.74 28.63 3.64
CA PHE A 123 13.01 28.52 4.89
C PHE A 123 13.87 29.01 6.06
N ALA A 124 13.27 29.81 6.94
CA ALA A 124 13.95 30.38 8.09
C ALA A 124 13.96 29.44 9.29
N ALA A 125 12.98 28.53 9.37
CA ALA A 125 12.82 27.55 10.43
C ALA A 125 12.47 26.18 9.83
N ARG A 126 12.55 25.14 10.67
CA ARG A 126 12.09 23.80 10.32
C ARG A 126 10.63 23.87 9.86
N PRO A 127 10.28 23.29 8.69
CA PRO A 127 8.90 23.29 8.23
C PRO A 127 7.96 22.57 9.19
N PRO A 128 6.65 22.86 9.15
CA PRO A 128 5.64 22.15 9.93
C PRO A 128 5.76 20.63 9.76
N ASP A 129 5.52 19.89 10.84
CA ASP A 129 5.69 18.44 10.86
C ASP A 129 4.80 17.73 9.82
N ASP A 130 3.59 18.24 9.56
CA ASP A 130 2.70 17.70 8.52
C ASP A 130 3.30 17.82 7.11
N LEU A 131 4.01 18.91 6.79
CA LEU A 131 4.71 19.05 5.51
C LEU A 131 5.83 18.02 5.38
N ILE A 132 6.59 17.83 6.47
CA ILE A 132 7.67 16.86 6.55
C ILE A 132 7.12 15.45 6.38
N GLU A 133 5.97 15.15 6.96
CA GLU A 133 5.30 13.88 6.80
C GLU A 133 4.84 13.64 5.35
N ILE A 134 4.11 14.58 4.77
CA ILE A 134 3.56 14.47 3.41
C ILE A 134 4.68 14.31 2.37
N CYS A 135 5.67 15.21 2.40
CA CYS A 135 6.80 15.15 1.46
C CYS A 135 7.75 14.00 1.80
N GLY A 136 7.92 13.67 3.07
CA GLY A 136 8.79 12.59 3.54
C GLY A 136 8.29 11.22 3.09
N ARG A 137 6.98 10.96 3.19
CA ARG A 137 6.33 9.75 2.65
C ARG A 137 6.54 9.63 1.14
N LEU A 138 6.42 10.75 0.40
CA LEU A 138 6.66 10.80 -1.03
C LEU A 138 8.11 10.41 -1.40
N LEU A 139 9.07 11.02 -0.73
CA LEU A 139 10.49 10.79 -0.98
C LEU A 139 10.92 9.38 -0.56
N GLU A 140 10.38 8.89 0.56
CA GLU A 140 10.60 7.52 1.00
C GLU A 140 10.03 6.51 -0.01
N ALA A 141 8.83 6.74 -0.55
CA ALA A 141 8.29 5.86 -1.58
C ALA A 141 9.15 5.81 -2.84
N ASN A 142 9.73 6.94 -3.27
CA ASN A 142 10.64 6.96 -4.40
C ASN A 142 11.95 6.21 -4.09
N ALA A 143 12.55 6.44 -2.91
CA ALA A 143 13.74 5.72 -2.48
C ALA A 143 13.49 4.21 -2.34
N ASN A 144 12.31 3.83 -1.85
CA ASN A 144 11.89 2.44 -1.69
C ASN A 144 11.59 1.77 -3.03
N ALA A 145 11.04 2.49 -4.01
CA ALA A 145 10.82 1.96 -5.36
C ALA A 145 12.13 1.51 -6.01
N VAL A 146 13.23 2.24 -5.79
CA VAL A 146 14.56 1.85 -6.27
C VAL A 146 15.10 0.65 -5.50
N ARG A 147 14.95 0.63 -4.16
CA ARG A 147 15.46 -0.46 -3.31
C ARG A 147 14.69 -1.78 -3.44
N ARG A 148 13.38 -1.73 -3.69
CA ARG A 148 12.47 -2.89 -3.72
C ARG A 148 11.95 -3.20 -5.13
N ARG A 149 12.72 -2.90 -6.17
CA ARG A 149 12.25 -2.95 -7.57
C ARG A 149 11.67 -4.31 -8.01
N GLU A 150 12.15 -5.41 -7.43
CA GLU A 150 11.81 -6.79 -7.81
C GLU A 150 10.81 -7.45 -6.85
N GLU A 151 10.35 -6.74 -5.81
CA GLU A 151 9.38 -7.29 -4.87
C GLU A 151 8.00 -7.34 -5.53
N ARG A 152 7.52 -8.56 -5.78
CA ARG A 152 6.26 -8.82 -6.49
C ARG A 152 5.11 -9.05 -5.52
N ILE A 153 4.01 -8.36 -5.78
CA ILE A 153 2.76 -8.45 -5.05
C ILE A 153 1.79 -9.29 -5.88
N PRO A 154 1.42 -10.50 -5.44
CA PRO A 154 0.37 -11.26 -6.10
C PRO A 154 -0.98 -10.59 -5.87
N ILE A 155 -1.79 -10.49 -6.92
CA ILE A 155 -3.14 -9.91 -6.84
C ILE A 155 -4.12 -10.97 -6.34
N THR A 156 -4.33 -10.98 -5.02
CA THR A 156 -5.41 -11.65 -4.29
C THR A 156 -6.45 -10.65 -3.81
N GLU A 157 -7.62 -11.09 -3.35
CA GLU A 157 -8.65 -10.21 -2.80
C GLU A 157 -8.14 -9.34 -1.65
N ASP A 158 -7.35 -9.91 -0.74
CA ASP A 158 -6.72 -9.17 0.37
C ASP A 158 -5.73 -8.11 -0.13
N SER A 159 -4.91 -8.47 -1.14
CA SER A 159 -3.95 -7.54 -1.71
C SER A 159 -4.64 -6.41 -2.46
N LYS A 160 -5.76 -6.70 -3.15
CA LYS A 160 -6.56 -5.74 -3.90
C LYS A 160 -7.12 -4.67 -2.96
N ARG A 161 -7.69 -5.09 -1.83
CA ARG A 161 -8.19 -4.19 -0.78
C ARG A 161 -7.10 -3.32 -0.19
N LYS A 162 -5.91 -3.87 0.08
CA LYS A 162 -4.79 -3.12 0.68
C LYS A 162 -4.02 -2.25 -0.31
N LEU A 163 -4.01 -2.60 -1.59
CA LEU A 163 -3.45 -1.80 -2.69
C LEU A 163 -4.41 -0.72 -3.17
N ASN A 164 -5.65 -0.70 -2.67
CA ASN A 164 -6.69 0.21 -3.14
C ASN A 164 -6.95 0.06 -4.65
N LEU A 165 -6.83 -1.15 -5.20
CA LEU A 165 -7.05 -1.42 -6.62
C LEU A 165 -8.55 -1.64 -6.87
N ALA A 166 -9.14 -0.90 -7.82
CA ALA A 166 -10.58 -0.95 -8.08
C ALA A 166 -11.02 -2.31 -8.63
N LYS A 167 -10.28 -2.82 -9.62
CA LYS A 167 -10.58 -4.04 -10.36
C LYS A 167 -9.29 -4.79 -10.68
N GLU A 168 -9.35 -6.12 -10.67
CA GLU A 168 -8.27 -6.98 -11.17
C GLU A 168 -8.25 -6.99 -12.71
N GLU A 169 -9.43 -6.82 -13.31
CA GLU A 169 -9.64 -6.60 -14.73
C GLU A 169 -9.27 -5.16 -15.09
N CYS A 170 -8.42 -5.03 -16.09
CA CYS A 170 -7.91 -3.76 -16.55
C CYS A 170 -7.66 -3.79 -18.06
N ASN A 171 -7.18 -2.66 -18.59
CA ASN A 171 -6.93 -2.53 -20.02
C ASN A 171 -5.45 -2.38 -20.29
N VAL A 172 -4.90 -3.21 -21.17
CA VAL A 172 -3.56 -3.06 -21.72
C VAL A 172 -3.68 -2.63 -23.17
N ILE A 173 -3.05 -1.52 -23.52
CA ILE A 173 -2.96 -1.03 -24.89
C ILE A 173 -1.64 -1.55 -25.46
N VAL A 174 -1.70 -2.55 -26.34
CA VAL A 174 -0.51 -3.08 -27.05
C VAL A 174 -0.52 -2.53 -28.46
N GLN A 175 0.51 -1.77 -28.86
CA GLN A 175 0.60 -1.10 -30.16
C GLN A 175 -0.68 -0.32 -30.53
N SER A 176 -1.18 0.52 -29.62
CA SER A 176 -2.41 1.31 -29.79
C SER A 176 -3.73 0.52 -29.86
N VAL A 177 -3.71 -0.81 -29.68
CA VAL A 177 -4.93 -1.63 -29.63
C VAL A 177 -5.26 -1.98 -28.17
N PRO A 178 -6.40 -1.49 -27.61
CA PRO A 178 -6.82 -1.81 -26.26
C PRO A 178 -7.27 -3.28 -26.18
N ARG A 179 -6.76 -3.99 -25.17
CA ARG A 179 -7.12 -5.37 -24.85
C ARG A 179 -7.48 -5.46 -23.38
N HIS A 180 -8.54 -6.20 -23.09
CA HIS A 180 -8.88 -6.56 -21.72
C HIS A 180 -7.89 -7.57 -21.18
N CYS A 181 -7.44 -7.36 -19.95
CA CYS A 181 -6.51 -8.24 -19.27
C CYS A 181 -6.75 -8.26 -17.77
N VAL A 182 -6.26 -9.31 -17.10
CA VAL A 182 -6.33 -9.47 -15.65
C VAL A 182 -4.91 -9.41 -15.09
N VAL A 183 -4.66 -8.54 -14.11
CA VAL A 183 -3.35 -8.45 -13.45
C VAL A 183 -3.20 -9.59 -12.44
N ARG A 184 -2.12 -10.36 -12.55
CA ARG A 184 -1.85 -11.48 -11.64
C ARG A 184 -0.81 -11.16 -10.58
N ASP A 185 0.25 -10.46 -10.96
CA ASP A 185 1.23 -9.93 -10.02
C ASP A 185 1.74 -8.57 -10.51
N ILE A 186 2.12 -7.71 -9.55
CA ILE A 186 2.62 -6.37 -9.82
C ILE A 186 3.85 -6.06 -8.95
N SER A 187 4.79 -5.32 -9.51
CA SER A 187 5.99 -4.82 -8.82
C SER A 187 6.34 -3.43 -9.37
N PHE A 188 7.37 -2.79 -8.81
CA PHE A 188 7.86 -1.53 -9.36
C PHE A 188 8.51 -1.72 -10.75
N SER A 189 9.15 -2.85 -11.00
CA SER A 189 9.86 -3.12 -12.28
C SER A 189 8.98 -3.72 -13.38
N GLY A 190 7.84 -4.30 -13.03
CA GLY A 190 7.00 -4.98 -14.00
C GLY A 190 5.76 -5.63 -13.40
N ALA A 191 4.96 -6.24 -14.27
CA ALA A 191 3.75 -6.96 -13.89
C ALA A 191 3.54 -8.18 -14.78
N ARG A 192 2.84 -9.18 -14.25
CA ARG A 192 2.33 -10.30 -15.03
C ARG A 192 0.84 -10.13 -15.23
N VAL A 193 0.40 -10.18 -16.48
CA VAL A 193 -1.01 -10.05 -16.85
C VAL A 193 -1.47 -11.24 -17.67
N ILE A 194 -2.74 -11.60 -17.54
CA ILE A 194 -3.41 -12.61 -18.35
C ILE A 194 -4.28 -11.87 -19.36
N LEU A 195 -4.17 -12.22 -20.64
CA LEU A 195 -4.94 -11.58 -21.70
C LEU A 195 -5.35 -12.59 -22.76
N ILE A 196 -6.45 -12.29 -23.45
CA ILE A 196 -6.97 -13.12 -24.54
C ILE A 196 -6.20 -12.76 -25.81
N GLY A 197 -5.54 -13.74 -26.43
CA GLY A 197 -4.78 -13.56 -27.64
C GLY A 197 -3.67 -14.60 -27.85
N LEU A 198 -3.03 -14.51 -29.01
CA LEU A 198 -1.91 -15.35 -29.42
C LEU A 198 -0.58 -14.76 -28.92
N SER A 199 0.21 -15.55 -28.21
CA SER A 199 1.50 -15.12 -27.62
C SER A 199 2.49 -14.55 -28.63
N GLN A 200 2.53 -15.12 -29.84
CA GLN A 200 3.43 -14.72 -30.93
C GLN A 200 3.28 -13.25 -31.34
N TYR A 201 2.09 -12.69 -31.16
CA TYR A 201 1.78 -11.31 -31.54
C TYR A 201 1.96 -10.31 -30.40
N LEU A 202 2.48 -10.74 -29.25
CA LEU A 202 2.57 -9.91 -28.03
C LEU A 202 4.00 -9.77 -27.54
N ALA A 203 4.83 -10.79 -27.73
CA ALA A 203 6.23 -10.74 -27.34
C ALA A 203 6.99 -9.60 -28.05
N GLY A 204 7.79 -8.85 -27.29
CA GLY A 204 8.64 -7.77 -27.79
C GLY A 204 7.92 -6.46 -28.10
N LYS A 205 6.62 -6.34 -27.82
CA LYS A 205 5.84 -5.15 -28.15
C LYS A 205 5.73 -4.18 -26.99
N GLU A 206 5.65 -2.90 -27.33
CA GLU A 206 5.32 -1.84 -26.38
C GLU A 206 3.86 -1.97 -25.93
N ALA A 207 3.66 -1.82 -24.63
CA ALA A 207 2.38 -1.94 -23.97
C ALA A 207 2.20 -0.82 -22.93
N ILE A 208 0.98 -0.31 -22.83
CA ILE A 208 0.57 0.62 -21.79
C ILE A 208 -0.46 -0.07 -20.91
N LEU A 209 -0.10 -0.36 -19.67
CA LEU A 209 -0.98 -0.92 -18.66
C LEU A 209 -1.76 0.21 -17.98
N ARG A 210 -3.10 0.15 -18.01
CA ARG A 210 -3.96 1.11 -17.30
C ARG A 210 -4.55 0.46 -16.06
N LEU A 211 -4.17 0.95 -14.88
CA LEU A 211 -4.69 0.50 -13.60
C LEU A 211 -5.62 1.55 -13.01
N GLU A 212 -6.68 1.10 -12.34
CA GLU A 212 -7.66 1.95 -11.69
C GLU A 212 -7.57 1.75 -10.17
N PHE A 213 -7.37 2.84 -9.44
CA PHE A 213 -7.27 2.85 -7.98
C PHE A 213 -8.50 3.54 -7.38
N ASN A 214 -8.92 3.09 -6.19
CA ASN A 214 -9.99 3.67 -5.40
C ASN A 214 -9.34 4.32 -4.18
N GLU A 215 -9.45 5.64 -4.03
CA GLU A 215 -8.84 6.47 -2.96
C GLU A 215 -7.37 6.87 -3.21
N PRO A 216 -7.14 7.98 -3.95
CA PRO A 216 -8.11 8.73 -4.75
C PRO A 216 -8.51 7.95 -6.02
N SER A 217 -9.73 8.17 -6.53
CA SER A 217 -10.14 7.55 -7.80
C SER A 217 -9.29 8.07 -8.94
N GLU A 218 -8.36 7.27 -9.42
CA GLU A 218 -7.45 7.64 -10.50
C GLU A 218 -7.13 6.47 -11.42
N ILE A 219 -6.91 6.80 -12.70
CA ILE A 219 -6.47 5.85 -13.71
C ILE A 219 -4.99 6.13 -14.00
N ILE A 220 -4.13 5.21 -13.61
CA ILE A 220 -2.69 5.30 -13.82
C ILE A 220 -2.33 4.52 -15.08
N SER A 221 -1.70 5.20 -16.04
CA SER A 221 -1.15 4.58 -17.25
C SER A 221 0.35 4.38 -17.11
N ILE A 222 0.80 3.14 -17.21
CA ILE A 222 2.20 2.73 -17.05
C ILE A 222 2.71 2.21 -18.38
N ARG A 223 3.80 2.78 -18.88
CA ARG A 223 4.46 2.34 -20.11
C ARG A 223 5.42 1.19 -19.80
N GLY A 224 5.45 0.21 -20.69
CA GLY A 224 6.34 -0.93 -20.59
C GLY A 224 6.48 -1.69 -21.90
N THR A 225 7.26 -2.76 -21.85
CA THR A 225 7.48 -3.69 -22.97
C THR A 225 7.13 -5.10 -22.52
N ILE A 226 6.45 -5.85 -23.36
CA ILE A 226 6.15 -7.27 -23.12
C ILE A 226 7.43 -8.07 -23.42
N VAL A 227 8.06 -8.62 -22.38
CA VAL A 227 9.32 -9.38 -22.52
C VAL A 227 9.05 -10.82 -22.93
N ALA A 228 8.01 -11.42 -22.36
CA ALA A 228 7.63 -12.80 -22.63
C ALA A 228 6.12 -12.93 -22.68
N ALA A 229 5.64 -13.84 -23.53
CA ALA A 229 4.23 -14.21 -23.61
C ALA A 229 4.13 -15.74 -23.72
N ASP A 230 3.54 -16.37 -22.72
CA ASP A 230 3.39 -17.83 -22.64
C ASP A 230 1.92 -18.23 -22.77
N LEU A 231 1.64 -19.34 -23.44
CA LEU A 231 0.28 -19.88 -23.55
C LEU A 231 -0.08 -20.67 -22.29
N ILE A 232 -1.33 -20.56 -21.85
CA ILE A 232 -1.82 -21.34 -20.70
C ILE A 232 -2.14 -22.76 -21.15
N GLN A 233 -1.65 -23.75 -20.41
CA GLN A 233 -1.94 -25.16 -20.72
C GLN A 233 -3.44 -25.42 -20.66
N GLY A 234 -4.00 -25.95 -21.76
CA GLY A 234 -5.43 -26.24 -21.90
C GLY A 234 -6.26 -25.19 -22.64
N ARG A 235 -5.75 -23.96 -22.85
CA ARG A 235 -6.44 -22.92 -23.64
C ARG A 235 -5.47 -22.15 -24.54
N LYS A 236 -5.66 -22.26 -25.86
CA LYS A 236 -4.80 -21.64 -26.89
C LYS A 236 -5.12 -20.15 -27.13
N ASP A 237 -6.26 -19.70 -26.64
CA ASP A 237 -6.79 -18.34 -26.77
C ASP A 237 -6.38 -17.42 -25.61
N ILE A 238 -5.77 -17.96 -24.54
CA ILE A 238 -5.34 -17.19 -23.37
C ILE A 238 -3.83 -17.28 -23.23
N CYS A 239 -3.20 -16.13 -22.97
CA CYS A 239 -1.77 -16.03 -22.74
C CYS A 239 -1.44 -15.22 -21.48
N ILE A 240 -0.30 -15.55 -20.88
CA ILE A 240 0.32 -14.82 -19.78
C ILE A 240 1.40 -13.95 -20.39
N ALA A 241 1.24 -12.63 -20.29
CA ALA A 241 2.25 -11.67 -20.70
C ALA A 241 3.01 -11.13 -19.49
N SER A 242 4.33 -11.14 -19.58
CA SER A 242 5.23 -10.51 -18.61
C SER A 242 5.64 -9.13 -19.12
N LEU A 243 5.16 -8.08 -18.46
CA LEU A 243 5.46 -6.69 -18.77
C LEU A 243 6.64 -6.22 -17.91
N LYS A 244 7.63 -5.61 -18.56
CA LYS A 244 8.68 -4.83 -17.91
C LYS A 244 8.35 -3.36 -18.06
N PHE A 245 8.27 -2.63 -16.96
CA PHE A 245 7.99 -1.21 -16.97
C PHE A 245 9.25 -0.40 -17.27
N ASP A 246 9.05 0.78 -17.85
CA ASP A 246 10.11 1.78 -17.95
C ASP A 246 10.17 2.60 -16.65
N GLU A 247 11.23 2.36 -15.87
CA GLU A 247 11.47 2.96 -14.56
C GLU A 247 11.47 4.49 -14.58
N SER A 248 11.89 5.09 -15.69
CA SER A 248 11.95 6.54 -15.86
C SER A 248 10.57 7.18 -16.02
N SER A 249 9.62 6.42 -16.55
CA SER A 249 8.26 6.86 -16.85
C SER A 249 7.24 6.50 -15.77
N LEU A 250 7.65 5.81 -14.71
CA LEU A 250 6.76 5.34 -13.64
C LEU A 250 6.12 6.51 -12.90
N PRO A 251 4.78 6.63 -12.91
CA PRO A 251 4.08 7.67 -12.17
C PRO A 251 4.35 7.54 -10.66
N LEU A 252 4.53 8.68 -9.99
CA LEU A 252 4.86 8.68 -8.57
C LEU A 252 3.70 8.16 -7.70
N SER A 253 2.46 8.42 -8.10
CA SER A 253 1.27 7.91 -7.41
C SER A 253 1.27 6.37 -7.34
N PHE A 254 1.69 5.71 -8.43
CA PHE A 254 1.86 4.26 -8.46
C PHE A 254 2.88 3.77 -7.43
N LYS A 255 4.03 4.47 -7.33
CA LYS A 255 5.06 4.13 -6.36
C LYS A 255 4.57 4.27 -4.93
N MET A 256 3.72 5.28 -4.66
CA MET A 256 3.09 5.48 -3.36
C MET A 256 2.17 4.31 -2.98
N HIS A 257 1.24 3.92 -3.85
CA HIS A 257 0.32 2.80 -3.61
C HIS A 257 1.06 1.50 -3.28
N LEU A 258 2.06 1.15 -4.09
CA LEU A 258 2.88 -0.05 -3.84
C LEU A 258 3.68 0.04 -2.54
N ASN A 259 4.27 1.20 -2.25
CA ASN A 259 5.06 1.37 -1.03
C ASN A 259 4.20 1.29 0.24
N THR A 260 2.99 1.87 0.22
CA THR A 260 2.03 1.77 1.33
C THR A 260 1.67 0.32 1.60
N TYR A 261 1.37 -0.46 0.56
CA TYR A 261 1.10 -1.89 0.70
C TYR A 261 2.27 -2.67 1.30
N LEU A 262 3.47 -2.53 0.71
CA LEU A 262 4.65 -3.28 1.16
C LEU A 262 5.04 -2.93 2.61
N THR A 263 4.91 -1.66 2.97
CA THR A 263 5.16 -1.19 4.34
C THR A 263 4.12 -1.76 5.32
N ALA A 264 2.85 -1.77 4.94
CA ALA A 264 1.78 -2.36 5.75
C ALA A 264 1.96 -3.87 5.96
N VAL A 265 2.27 -4.61 4.89
CA VAL A 265 2.53 -6.07 4.97
C VAL A 265 3.74 -6.36 5.86
N ARG A 266 4.84 -5.62 5.69
CA ARG A 266 6.03 -5.79 6.53
C ARG A 266 5.73 -5.51 8.00
N LYS A 267 4.94 -4.48 8.31
CA LYS A 267 4.54 -4.17 9.69
C LYS A 267 3.74 -5.33 10.31
N VAL A 268 2.82 -5.92 9.56
CA VAL A 268 2.05 -7.10 10.00
C VAL A 268 2.99 -8.30 10.22
N GLN A 269 3.89 -8.59 9.28
CA GLN A 269 4.84 -9.70 9.38
C GLN A 269 5.80 -9.56 10.57
N LEU A 270 6.30 -8.35 10.83
CA LEU A 270 7.15 -8.06 12.00
C LEU A 270 6.37 -8.30 13.30
N SER A 271 5.17 -7.74 13.42
CA SER A 271 4.34 -7.92 14.62
C SER A 271 3.95 -9.39 14.88
N ALA A 272 3.68 -10.16 13.83
CA ALA A 272 3.40 -11.59 13.96
C ALA A 272 4.64 -12.38 14.39
N SER A 273 5.81 -12.02 13.85
CA SER A 273 7.09 -12.65 14.23
C SER A 273 7.47 -12.35 15.68
N GLU A 274 7.23 -11.12 16.14
CA GLU A 274 7.43 -10.72 17.54
C GLU A 274 6.52 -11.49 18.49
N GLN A 275 5.24 -11.68 18.13
CA GLN A 275 4.29 -12.47 18.93
C GLN A 275 4.70 -13.94 19.01
N ILE A 276 5.15 -14.54 17.90
CA ILE A 276 5.65 -15.93 17.88
C ILE A 276 6.91 -16.06 18.76
N ALA A 277 7.84 -15.10 18.69
CA ALA A 277 9.03 -15.10 19.52
C ALA A 277 8.70 -14.97 21.02
N GLN A 278 7.73 -14.12 21.37
CA GLN A 278 7.26 -13.96 22.74
C GLN A 278 6.54 -15.22 23.27
N GLN A 279 5.71 -15.86 22.44
CA GLN A 279 5.04 -17.12 22.80
C GLN A 279 6.03 -18.26 23.01
N LYS A 280 7.06 -18.35 22.16
CA LYS A 280 8.13 -19.35 22.29
C LYS A 280 8.96 -19.12 23.55
N ALA A 281 9.34 -17.88 23.84
CA ALA A 281 10.04 -17.53 25.07
C ALA A 281 9.20 -17.79 26.32
N ALA A 282 7.88 -17.55 26.28
CA ALA A 282 6.97 -17.85 27.38
C ALA A 282 6.80 -19.37 27.61
N GLN A 283 6.74 -20.19 26.55
CA GLN A 283 6.69 -21.65 26.67
C GLN A 283 8.02 -22.24 27.17
N GLU A 284 9.16 -21.70 26.75
CA GLU A 284 10.47 -22.09 27.26
C GLU A 284 10.63 -21.74 28.76
N ALA A 285 10.13 -20.57 29.19
CA ALA A 285 10.12 -20.20 30.60
C ALA A 285 9.18 -21.07 31.46
N GLN A 286 8.00 -21.44 30.94
CA GLN A 286 7.05 -22.31 31.64
C GLN A 286 7.54 -23.76 31.75
N SER A 287 8.18 -24.29 30.71
CA SER A 287 8.77 -25.62 30.74
C SER A 287 10.00 -25.70 31.66
N ALA A 288 10.82 -24.65 31.74
CA ALA A 288 11.92 -24.57 32.69
C ALA A 288 11.46 -24.53 34.17
N GLN A 289 10.33 -23.86 34.45
CA GLN A 289 9.72 -23.85 35.79
C GLN A 289 9.07 -25.19 36.16
N ALA A 290 8.45 -25.89 35.19
CA ALA A 290 7.86 -27.21 35.42
C ALA A 290 8.91 -28.30 35.71
N VAL A 291 10.11 -28.19 35.14
CA VAL A 291 11.23 -29.12 35.41
C VAL A 291 11.82 -28.91 36.82
N GLN A 292 11.74 -27.70 37.38
CA GLN A 292 12.23 -27.42 38.74
C GLN A 292 11.19 -27.70 39.85
N ALA A 293 9.92 -27.96 39.49
CA ALA A 293 8.84 -28.21 40.45
C ALA A 293 8.50 -29.70 40.69
N GLN A 294 9.23 -30.65 40.09
CA GLN A 294 9.07 -32.07 40.43
C GLN A 294 9.76 -32.37 41.77
N PRO A 295 9.03 -32.78 42.83
CA PRO A 295 9.65 -33.23 44.07
C PRO A 295 10.41 -34.53 43.81
N ALA A 296 11.65 -34.61 44.30
CA ALA A 296 12.45 -35.83 44.26
C ALA A 296 11.65 -37.03 44.83
N PRO A 297 11.67 -38.23 44.20
CA PRO A 297 11.02 -39.40 44.77
C PRO A 297 11.66 -39.72 46.13
N SER A 298 10.87 -39.74 47.19
CA SER A 298 11.32 -40.08 48.53
C SER A 298 11.87 -41.52 48.57
N ALA A 299 13.02 -41.70 49.21
CA ALA A 299 13.86 -42.90 49.22
C ALA A 299 13.25 -44.14 49.92
N GLN A 300 11.93 -44.26 50.03
CA GLN A 300 11.26 -45.40 50.67
C GLN A 300 10.78 -46.48 49.70
N SER A 301 10.70 -46.21 48.38
CA SER A 301 10.29 -47.21 47.39
C SER A 301 11.42 -48.15 46.96
N VAL A 302 12.68 -47.75 47.16
CA VAL A 302 13.86 -48.55 46.72
C VAL A 302 14.19 -49.67 47.71
N ALA A 303 13.85 -49.52 48.99
CA ALA A 303 14.15 -50.51 50.02
C ALA A 303 13.23 -51.76 50.00
N ARG A 304 12.04 -51.65 49.40
CA ARG A 304 11.08 -52.78 49.37
C ARG A 304 11.28 -53.73 48.20
N ALA A 305 11.97 -53.32 47.14
CA ALA A 305 12.24 -54.16 45.97
C ALA A 305 13.50 -55.05 46.14
N ALA A 306 14.44 -54.67 47.02
CA ALA A 306 15.70 -55.39 47.21
C ALA A 306 15.60 -56.60 48.15
N VAL A 307 14.55 -56.71 48.98
CA VAL A 307 14.41 -57.81 49.95
C VAL A 307 13.67 -59.03 49.36
N SER A 308 12.89 -58.86 48.29
CA SER A 308 12.15 -59.98 47.66
C SER A 308 12.95 -60.75 46.59
N ALA A 309 14.15 -60.31 46.22
CA ALA A 309 14.96 -60.93 45.16
C ALA A 309 16.01 -61.95 45.69
N LEU A 310 16.24 -62.04 47.00
CA LEU A 310 17.28 -62.88 47.60
C LEU A 310 16.76 -64.13 48.33
N ALA A 311 15.53 -64.57 48.05
CA ALA A 311 14.90 -65.74 48.69
C ALA A 311 14.45 -66.85 47.71
N GLN A 312 14.85 -66.79 46.43
CA GLN A 312 14.46 -67.78 45.39
C GLN A 312 15.61 -68.67 44.88
N GLN A 313 16.67 -68.88 45.66
CA GLN A 313 17.76 -69.81 45.33
C GLN A 313 17.97 -70.89 46.41
N THR A 314 16.98 -71.74 46.63
CA THR A 314 17.18 -73.14 47.08
C THR A 314 15.92 -73.93 46.72
N GLY A 315 16.06 -74.94 45.87
CA GLY A 315 14.96 -75.57 45.13
C GLY A 315 14.15 -76.63 45.87
N LEU A 316 13.03 -77.04 45.23
CA LEU A 316 12.54 -78.42 45.04
C LEU A 316 11.19 -78.37 44.26
N VAL A 317 10.92 -79.47 43.55
CA VAL A 317 9.94 -79.73 42.46
C VAL A 317 8.45 -79.80 42.96
N PRO A 318 7.42 -79.70 42.07
CA PRO A 318 6.04 -79.21 42.33
C PRO A 318 5.04 -80.36 42.63
N PRO A 319 3.70 -80.17 42.82
CA PRO A 319 2.75 -80.01 41.68
C PRO A 319 1.40 -79.27 41.97
N ALA A 320 0.70 -78.92 40.87
CA ALA A 320 -0.75 -78.98 40.62
C ALA A 320 -1.84 -78.25 41.48
N GLN A 321 -2.95 -77.98 40.76
CA GLN A 321 -4.34 -77.65 41.19
C GLN A 321 -4.64 -76.14 41.33
N ALA A 322 -5.46 -75.58 40.43
CA ALA A 322 -6.93 -75.42 40.56
C ALA A 322 -7.25 -74.34 41.62
N GLN A 323 -8.13 -73.35 41.46
CA GLN A 323 -9.33 -73.15 40.64
C GLN A 323 -9.80 -71.71 40.97
N ALA A 324 -10.56 -71.10 40.06
CA ALA A 324 -11.64 -70.13 40.36
C ALA A 324 -11.22 -68.77 40.97
N GLN A 325 -11.78 -67.60 40.62
CA GLN A 325 -13.14 -67.31 40.18
C GLN A 325 -13.23 -65.82 39.79
N ASN A 326 -14.06 -65.56 38.78
CA ASN A 326 -15.00 -64.44 38.66
C ASN A 326 -14.50 -62.99 38.51
N ALA A 327 -14.79 -62.45 37.31
CA ALA A 327 -15.91 -61.54 37.02
C ALA A 327 -15.43 -60.51 35.97
N ALA A 328 -15.87 -60.60 34.71
CA ALA A 328 -17.07 -59.91 34.21
C ALA A 328 -16.90 -58.37 34.34
N GLN A 329 -16.91 -57.54 33.30
CA GLN A 329 -17.70 -57.59 32.07
C GLN A 329 -17.11 -56.66 31.01
N SER A 330 -17.03 -57.18 29.81
CA SER A 330 -16.98 -56.49 28.52
C SER A 330 -18.39 -56.16 28.05
N ALA A 331 -18.61 -54.95 27.50
CA ALA A 331 -19.67 -54.66 26.54
C ALA A 331 -19.44 -53.28 25.86
N PRO A 332 -19.99 -53.06 24.64
CA PRO A 332 -19.36 -52.27 23.58
C PRO A 332 -20.11 -50.96 23.25
N GLN A 333 -19.42 -50.03 22.59
CA GLN A 333 -20.04 -48.83 22.01
C GLN A 333 -20.52 -49.10 20.57
N ALA A 334 -21.81 -48.86 20.38
CA ALA A 334 -22.56 -48.95 19.13
C ALA A 334 -22.45 -47.67 18.30
N ALA A 335 -22.51 -47.82 16.98
CA ALA A 335 -22.85 -46.78 16.02
C ALA A 335 -24.36 -46.44 16.09
N PRO A 336 -24.79 -45.31 15.49
CA PRO A 336 -25.51 -45.46 14.22
C PRO A 336 -25.32 -44.35 13.17
N ALA A 337 -25.53 -44.77 11.91
CA ALA A 337 -26.14 -44.12 10.73
C ALA A 337 -26.95 -42.82 10.96
N GLN A 338 -27.20 -41.88 10.02
CA GLN A 338 -27.18 -41.82 8.55
C GLN A 338 -27.50 -40.36 8.10
N ALA A 339 -27.40 -40.10 6.78
CA ALA A 339 -28.19 -39.15 5.96
C ALA A 339 -27.59 -37.78 5.56
N GLN A 340 -27.17 -37.72 4.29
CA GLN A 340 -27.27 -36.60 3.34
C GLN A 340 -28.74 -36.47 2.85
N PRO A 341 -29.24 -35.31 2.34
CA PRO A 341 -28.85 -34.79 1.01
C PRO A 341 -28.97 -33.27 0.73
N ALA A 342 -28.47 -32.93 -0.47
CA ALA A 342 -28.90 -31.89 -1.43
C ALA A 342 -28.44 -30.42 -1.29
N ALA A 343 -27.91 -29.92 -2.41
CA ALA A 343 -27.56 -28.54 -2.74
C ALA A 343 -28.73 -27.86 -3.52
N PRO A 344 -28.51 -26.76 -4.27
CA PRO A 344 -28.57 -25.36 -3.86
C PRO A 344 -29.76 -24.61 -4.49
N ALA A 345 -30.13 -23.43 -3.96
CA ALA A 345 -31.17 -22.58 -4.53
C ALA A 345 -30.72 -21.11 -4.65
N GLN A 346 -30.72 -20.59 -5.89
CA GLN A 346 -30.94 -19.21 -6.35
C GLN A 346 -31.27 -19.29 -7.87
N PRO A 347 -31.87 -18.29 -8.55
CA PRO A 347 -32.69 -17.12 -8.15
C PRO A 347 -33.95 -16.93 -9.06
N ALA A 348 -34.63 -15.76 -8.92
CA ALA A 348 -35.47 -15.03 -9.92
C ALA A 348 -37.02 -15.06 -9.79
N ALA A 349 -37.60 -13.87 -9.57
CA ALA A 349 -38.80 -13.26 -10.19
C ALA A 349 -39.09 -11.96 -9.40
N SER A 350 -38.93 -10.74 -9.94
CA SER A 350 -39.72 -10.07 -10.99
C SER A 350 -41.17 -9.82 -10.57
N SER A 351 -41.47 -8.58 -10.19
CA SER A 351 -42.80 -8.00 -10.36
C SER A 351 -42.66 -6.62 -11.01
N GLU A 352 -43.08 -6.59 -12.27
CA GLU A 352 -43.48 -5.43 -13.06
C GLU A 352 -44.37 -4.44 -12.29
N GLN A 353 -44.16 -3.15 -12.53
CA GLN A 353 -45.28 -2.26 -12.79
C GLN A 353 -44.91 -1.22 -13.84
N ALA A 354 -45.58 -1.35 -14.98
CA ALA A 354 -45.56 -0.47 -16.13
C ALA A 354 -46.35 0.82 -15.87
N ALA A 355 -45.85 1.95 -16.37
CA ALA A 355 -46.67 3.05 -16.88
C ALA A 355 -45.79 4.05 -17.67
N SER A 356 -45.78 3.87 -19.00
CA SER A 356 -45.76 4.98 -19.98
C SER A 356 -47.20 5.09 -20.52
N PRO A 357 -47.64 6.18 -21.23
CA PRO A 357 -46.84 7.15 -21.99
C PRO A 357 -47.29 8.64 -21.90
N ALA A 358 -46.37 9.54 -22.33
CA ALA A 358 -46.46 10.74 -23.22
C ALA A 358 -47.78 11.57 -23.36
N PRO A 359 -47.82 12.67 -24.15
CA PRO A 359 -46.81 13.65 -24.60
C PRO A 359 -47.26 15.12 -24.31
N ALA A 360 -46.46 16.15 -24.64
CA ALA A 360 -46.91 17.34 -25.39
C ALA A 360 -45.90 18.51 -25.41
N SER A 361 -45.68 19.02 -26.63
CA SER A 361 -45.43 20.43 -27.00
C SER A 361 -44.05 21.02 -26.70
N ALA A 362 -43.24 21.30 -27.73
CA ALA A 362 -43.19 22.59 -28.47
C ALA A 362 -42.68 23.73 -27.56
N GLU A 363 -41.62 24.47 -27.88
CA GLU A 363 -41.72 25.58 -28.83
C GLU A 363 -40.35 26.29 -29.03
N ALA A 364 -40.18 26.84 -30.23
CA ALA A 364 -39.39 28.00 -30.65
C ALA A 364 -37.85 28.05 -30.64
N ALA A 365 -37.36 28.21 -31.86
CA ALA A 365 -36.11 28.82 -32.27
C ALA A 365 -36.03 30.32 -31.93
N ALA A 366 -34.82 30.83 -31.73
CA ALA A 366 -34.41 32.18 -32.15
C ALA A 366 -32.88 32.29 -32.26
N ALA A 367 -32.44 32.90 -33.35
CA ALA A 367 -31.08 33.08 -33.83
C ALA A 367 -30.24 34.11 -33.03
N PRO A 368 -28.91 34.19 -33.26
CA PRO A 368 -28.09 35.30 -32.78
C PRO A 368 -28.03 36.43 -33.82
N GLN A 369 -28.08 37.70 -33.38
CA GLN A 369 -27.59 38.85 -34.13
C GLN A 369 -26.97 39.91 -33.20
N ALA A 370 -25.89 40.50 -33.74
CA ALA A 370 -25.12 41.68 -33.34
C ALA A 370 -24.14 41.53 -32.17
#